data_AF-A0A2H0Q5H8-F1
#
_entry.id   AF-A0A2H0Q5H8-F1
#
_cell.length_a   1.000
_cell.length_b   1.000
_cell.length_c   1.000
_cell.angle_alpha   90.00
_cell.angle_beta   90.00
_cell.angle_gamma   90.00
#
_symmetry.space_group_name_H-M   'P 1'
#
loop_
_entity.id
_entity.type
_entity.pdbx_description
1 polymer ?
#
loop_
_entity_poly.entity_id
_entity_poly.type
_entity_poly.pdbx_seq_one_letter_code
_entity_poly.pdbx_strand_id
1 'polypeptide(L)'
;MSTKDNEKSYNVVRSEPVVKAYAERLKVLKKAQEFAAMEEIPKAVQFYSQYLNILAQYFDVPESSLSPAFFNRENDLAEMLLISHVYWDLGKAYDRSPNLTLESIRCLKQFVAFTIGFKYQYANSQMVKKFVRQKLAHNPKAFKDTYEKIRIEAKGCYIATLCYGSLDPRTIALRDYRDTVLSRYNLGKVFIHIYQVISPIFVRVLITFPFLNRFFEPLLSRSIGLYMKISRISLPQ
;
A
#
# COMPACT_ATOMS: atom_id res chain seq x y z
N MET A 1 34.20 -5.27 -10.80
CA MET A 1 33.76 -6.51 -11.45
C MET A 1 32.82 -7.24 -10.50
N SER A 2 31.51 -7.03 -10.64
CA SER A 2 30.45 -8.02 -10.40
C SER A 2 29.10 -7.33 -10.63
N THR A 3 28.64 -7.36 -11.88
CA THR A 3 27.31 -6.92 -12.33
C THR A 3 26.46 -8.12 -12.75
N LYS A 4 26.63 -9.28 -12.11
CA LYS A 4 26.00 -10.54 -12.58
C LYS A 4 25.18 -11.36 -11.57
N ASP A 5 24.99 -10.91 -10.34
CA ASP A 5 24.38 -11.78 -9.32
C ASP A 5 22.99 -11.34 -8.83
N ASN A 6 22.07 -11.02 -9.74
CA ASN A 6 20.65 -10.91 -9.37
C ASN A 6 19.67 -11.41 -10.44
N GLU A 7 20.14 -12.34 -11.27
CA GLU A 7 19.33 -13.08 -12.22
C GLU A 7 18.83 -14.37 -11.54
N LYS A 8 17.76 -14.28 -10.74
CA LYS A 8 17.02 -15.47 -10.32
C LYS A 8 15.54 -15.38 -10.71
N SER A 9 15.27 -16.07 -11.81
CA SER A 9 14.09 -16.88 -12.09
C SER A 9 12.85 -16.23 -12.72
N TYR A 10 13.03 -15.66 -13.92
CA TYR A 10 12.11 -15.82 -15.06
C TYR A 10 12.96 -15.75 -16.34
N ASN A 11 13.29 -16.89 -16.94
CA ASN A 11 13.99 -16.98 -18.24
C ASN A 11 13.04 -16.61 -19.38
N VAL A 12 12.56 -15.36 -19.39
CA VAL A 12 11.85 -14.78 -20.53
C VAL A 12 12.84 -13.91 -21.27
N VAL A 13 13.26 -14.36 -22.45
CA VAL A 13 14.10 -13.56 -23.35
C VAL A 13 13.24 -12.38 -23.81
N ARG A 14 13.59 -11.19 -23.36
CA ARG A 14 12.91 -9.94 -23.72
C ARG A 14 13.46 -9.44 -25.04
N SER A 15 12.58 -8.91 -25.88
CA SER A 15 13.02 -8.31 -27.15
C SER A 15 13.91 -7.10 -26.90
N GLU A 16 14.86 -6.85 -27.80
CA GLU A 16 15.78 -5.71 -27.72
C GLU A 16 15.06 -4.35 -27.53
N PRO A 17 13.93 -4.07 -28.21
CA PRO A 17 13.17 -2.84 -27.97
C PRO A 17 12.65 -2.70 -26.53
N VAL A 18 12.19 -3.80 -25.91
CA VAL A 18 11.67 -3.79 -24.54
C VAL A 18 12.77 -3.52 -23.53
N VAL A 19 13.94 -4.16 -23.70
CA VAL A 19 15.11 -3.93 -22.84
C VAL A 19 15.59 -2.48 -22.96
N LYS A 20 15.66 -1.95 -24.18
CA LYS A 20 16.04 -0.55 -24.41
C LYS A 20 15.04 0.42 -23.78
N ALA A 21 13.74 0.20 -23.97
CA ALA A 21 12.71 1.04 -23.37
C ALA A 21 12.79 1.01 -21.84
N TYR A 22 13.00 -0.17 -21.25
CA TYR A 22 13.19 -0.30 -19.80
C TYR A 22 14.42 0.45 -19.31
N ALA A 23 15.56 0.39 -20.02
CA ALA A 23 16.75 1.16 -19.66
C ALA A 23 16.50 2.69 -19.70
N GLU A 24 15.62 3.16 -20.58
CA GLU A 24 15.31 4.59 -20.76
C GLU A 24 14.09 5.07 -19.97
N ARG A 25 13.38 4.19 -19.26
CA ARG A 25 12.10 4.48 -18.59
C ARG A 25 12.15 5.69 -17.64
N LEU A 26 13.27 5.89 -16.94
CA LEU A 26 13.41 7.01 -16.01
C LEU A 26 13.48 8.37 -16.74
N LYS A 27 13.93 8.40 -18.00
CA LYS A 27 13.85 9.61 -18.84
C LYS A 27 12.39 9.97 -19.14
N VAL A 28 11.55 8.96 -19.37
CA VAL A 28 10.10 9.12 -19.60
C VAL A 28 9.43 9.64 -18.34
N LEU A 29 9.73 9.05 -17.18
CA LEU A 29 9.21 9.50 -15.90
C LEU A 29 9.61 10.95 -15.59
N LYS A 30 10.86 11.32 -15.85
CA LYS A 30 11.35 12.69 -15.65
C LYS A 30 10.55 13.70 -16.47
N LYS A 31 10.26 13.39 -17.75
CA LYS A 31 9.40 14.24 -18.58
C LYS A 31 7.98 14.39 -18.00
N ALA A 32 7.41 13.31 -17.46
CA ALA A 32 6.10 13.37 -16.80
C ALA A 32 6.11 14.37 -15.63
N GLN A 33 7.17 14.34 -14.80
CA GLN A 33 7.34 15.24 -13.67
C GLN A 33 7.55 16.70 -14.11
N GLU A 34 8.29 16.93 -15.19
CA GLU A 34 8.48 18.27 -15.79
C GLU A 34 7.12 18.85 -16.25
N PHE A 35 6.31 18.08 -16.97
CA PHE A 35 4.98 18.52 -17.38
C PHE A 35 4.03 18.71 -16.18
N ALA A 36 4.11 17.85 -15.16
CA ALA A 36 3.32 18.00 -13.95
C ALA A 36 3.68 19.30 -13.20
N ALA A 37 4.96 19.67 -13.16
CA ALA A 37 5.44 20.92 -12.56
C ALA A 37 5.01 22.16 -13.35
N MET A 38 4.83 22.04 -14.67
CA MET A 38 4.28 23.09 -15.55
C MET A 38 2.73 23.13 -15.55
N GLU A 39 2.07 22.34 -14.70
CA GLU A 39 0.61 22.17 -14.66
C GLU A 39 -0.02 21.65 -15.97
N GLU A 40 0.80 21.11 -16.87
CA GLU A 40 0.40 20.49 -18.13
C GLU A 40 -0.08 19.05 -17.90
N ILE A 41 -1.16 18.91 -17.12
CA ILE A 41 -1.65 17.63 -16.59
C ILE A 41 -1.91 16.58 -17.68
N PRO A 42 -2.54 16.88 -18.84
CA PRO A 42 -2.76 15.86 -19.86
C PRO A 42 -1.46 15.26 -20.41
N LYS A 43 -0.42 16.09 -20.61
CA LYS A 43 0.91 15.62 -21.05
C LYS A 43 1.59 14.82 -19.95
N ALA A 44 1.51 15.26 -18.70
CA ALA A 44 2.03 14.51 -17.56
C ALA A 44 1.41 13.10 -17.48
N VAL A 45 0.08 13.01 -17.60
CA VAL A 45 -0.66 11.74 -17.62
C VAL A 45 -0.20 10.82 -18.75
N GLN A 46 0.04 11.36 -19.96
CA GLN A 46 0.55 10.59 -21.09
C GLN A 46 1.91 9.95 -20.77
N PHE A 47 2.87 10.73 -20.27
CA PHE A 47 4.21 10.23 -19.94
C PHE A 47 4.22 9.31 -18.71
N TYR A 48 3.38 9.56 -17.71
CA TYR A 48 3.18 8.64 -16.59
C TYR A 48 2.65 7.28 -17.06
N SER A 49 1.65 7.28 -17.94
CA SER A 49 1.09 6.06 -18.53
C SER A 49 2.14 5.32 -19.37
N GLN A 50 2.95 6.05 -20.14
CA GLN A 50 4.05 5.47 -20.91
C GLN A 50 5.09 4.81 -20.01
N TYR A 51 5.50 5.45 -18.91
CA TYR A 51 6.42 4.86 -17.94
C TYR A 51 5.88 3.54 -17.35
N LEU A 52 4.62 3.53 -16.92
CA LEU A 52 3.98 2.31 -16.40
C LEU A 52 3.87 1.21 -17.47
N ASN A 53 3.56 1.57 -18.72
CA ASN A 53 3.48 0.61 -19.81
C ASN A 53 4.85 0.01 -20.17
N ILE A 54 5.94 0.77 -20.07
CA ILE A 54 7.30 0.23 -20.25
C ILE A 54 7.59 -0.82 -19.18
N LEU A 55 7.24 -0.56 -17.92
CA LEU A 55 7.38 -1.53 -16.83
C LEU A 55 6.51 -2.77 -17.09
N ALA A 56 5.24 -2.56 -17.44
CA ALA A 56 4.29 -3.62 -17.72
C ALA A 56 4.77 -4.55 -18.85
N GLN A 57 5.27 -3.99 -19.96
CA GLN A 57 5.87 -4.74 -21.06
C GLN A 57 7.14 -5.48 -20.64
N TYR A 58 7.98 -4.88 -19.80
CA TYR A 58 9.20 -5.54 -19.32
C TYR A 58 8.90 -6.76 -18.43
N PHE A 59 7.80 -6.71 -17.67
CA PHE A 59 7.34 -7.84 -16.84
C PHE A 59 6.34 -8.75 -17.55
N ASP A 60 6.01 -8.47 -18.82
CA ASP A 60 5.04 -9.21 -19.62
C ASP A 60 3.66 -9.37 -18.94
N VAL A 61 3.16 -8.25 -18.40
CA VAL A 61 1.87 -8.17 -17.72
C VAL A 61 1.11 -6.94 -18.19
N PRO A 62 -0.23 -6.90 -18.08
CA PRO A 62 -0.95 -5.65 -18.25
C PRO A 62 -0.62 -4.67 -17.11
N GLU A 63 -0.62 -3.37 -17.39
CA GLU A 63 -0.32 -2.30 -16.42
C GLU A 63 -1.16 -2.43 -15.14
N SER A 64 -2.43 -2.81 -15.29
CA SER A 64 -3.38 -2.97 -14.18
C SER A 64 -3.01 -4.12 -13.23
N SER A 65 -2.14 -5.03 -13.67
CA SER A 65 -1.64 -6.16 -12.89
C SER A 65 -0.23 -5.95 -12.35
N LEU A 66 0.41 -4.80 -12.62
CA LEU A 66 1.68 -4.45 -11.98
C LEU A 66 1.55 -4.53 -10.46
N SER A 67 2.51 -5.20 -9.84
CA SER A 67 2.51 -5.52 -8.42
C SER A 67 3.93 -5.47 -7.88
N PRO A 68 4.15 -5.11 -6.60
CA PRO A 68 5.47 -5.18 -5.99
C PRO A 68 6.12 -6.57 -6.01
N ALA A 69 5.34 -7.64 -6.25
CA ALA A 69 5.85 -9.00 -6.38
C ALA A 69 6.82 -9.20 -7.55
N PHE A 70 6.80 -8.33 -8.57
CA PHE A 70 7.72 -8.39 -9.71
C PHE A 70 9.08 -7.74 -9.43
N PHE A 71 9.23 -7.07 -8.29
CA PHE A 71 10.40 -6.26 -7.96
C PHE A 71 11.14 -6.86 -6.77
N ASN A 72 12.46 -6.74 -6.79
CA ASN A 72 13.28 -7.10 -5.65
C ASN A 72 13.13 -6.04 -4.54
N ARG A 73 12.73 -6.45 -3.35
CA ARG A 73 12.37 -5.53 -2.26
C ARG A 73 13.51 -4.62 -1.78
N GLU A 74 14.75 -5.05 -1.96
CA GLU A 74 15.93 -4.30 -1.52
C GLU A 74 16.51 -3.46 -2.67
N ASN A 75 16.65 -4.08 -3.84
CA ASN A 75 17.33 -3.46 -4.98
C ASN A 75 16.44 -2.49 -5.77
N ASP A 76 15.14 -2.78 -5.84
CA ASP A 76 14.19 -2.00 -6.65
C ASP A 76 13.31 -1.06 -5.81
N LEU A 77 13.71 -0.80 -4.56
CA LEU A 77 12.93 0.00 -3.61
C LEU A 77 12.68 1.43 -4.10
N ALA A 78 13.65 2.01 -4.81
CA ALA A 78 13.51 3.32 -5.44
C ALA A 78 12.47 3.29 -6.56
N GLU A 79 12.50 2.27 -7.41
CA GLU A 79 11.53 2.10 -8.50
C GLU A 79 10.11 1.93 -7.95
N MET A 80 9.93 1.07 -6.93
CA MET A 80 8.63 0.86 -6.30
C MET A 80 8.06 2.14 -5.66
N LEU A 81 8.92 2.98 -5.06
CA LEU A 81 8.53 4.30 -4.56
C LEU A 81 8.09 5.21 -5.71
N LEU A 82 8.83 5.23 -6.82
CA LEU A 82 8.47 6.01 -8.00
C LEU A 82 7.13 5.55 -8.58
N ILE A 83 6.91 4.24 -8.73
CA ILE A 83 5.63 3.67 -9.18
C ILE A 83 4.49 4.09 -8.26
N SER A 84 4.69 4.03 -6.94
CA SER A 84 3.72 4.53 -5.96
C SER A 84 3.37 6.00 -6.24
N HIS A 85 4.35 6.88 -6.40
CA HIS A 85 4.09 8.31 -6.67
C HIS A 85 3.42 8.55 -8.01
N VAL A 86 3.75 7.80 -9.06
CA VAL A 86 3.07 7.88 -10.35
C VAL A 86 1.58 7.56 -10.20
N TYR A 87 1.23 6.47 -9.50
CA TYR A 87 -0.16 6.13 -9.25
C TYR A 87 -0.90 7.16 -8.39
N TRP A 88 -0.21 7.76 -7.43
CA TRP A 88 -0.77 8.87 -6.66
C TRP A 88 -1.08 10.09 -7.53
N ASP A 89 -0.17 10.46 -8.43
CA ASP A 89 -0.35 11.60 -9.34
C ASP A 89 -1.45 11.36 -10.36
N LEU A 90 -1.50 10.17 -10.97
CA LEU A 90 -2.59 9.75 -11.85
C LEU A 90 -3.94 9.76 -11.11
N GLY A 91 -3.98 9.26 -9.87
CA GLY A 91 -5.17 9.28 -9.02
C GLY A 91 -5.73 10.70 -8.85
N LYS A 92 -4.87 11.68 -8.54
CA LYS A 92 -5.27 13.10 -8.45
C LYS A 92 -5.67 13.69 -9.79
N ALA A 93 -4.96 13.36 -10.87
CA ALA A 93 -5.24 13.89 -12.20
C ALA A 93 -6.63 13.46 -12.69
N TYR A 94 -6.96 12.17 -12.53
CA TYR A 94 -8.24 11.61 -12.95
C TYR A 94 -9.41 12.04 -12.04
N ASP A 95 -9.17 12.30 -10.76
CA ASP A 95 -10.20 12.78 -9.81
C ASP A 95 -10.85 14.10 -10.26
N ARG A 96 -10.15 14.91 -11.07
CA ARG A 96 -10.67 16.18 -11.61
C ARG A 96 -11.78 15.99 -12.66
N SER A 97 -11.90 14.80 -13.25
CA SER A 97 -12.87 14.50 -14.30
C SER A 97 -13.93 13.52 -13.82
N PRO A 98 -15.23 13.87 -13.82
CA PRO A 98 -16.31 12.97 -13.39
C PRO A 98 -16.29 11.63 -14.12
N ASN A 99 -15.97 11.64 -15.42
CA ASN A 99 -15.92 10.44 -16.27
C ASN A 99 -14.75 9.49 -15.95
N LEU A 100 -13.75 9.96 -15.20
CA LEU A 100 -12.54 9.20 -14.86
C LEU A 100 -12.49 8.83 -13.37
N THR A 101 -13.60 8.96 -12.65
CA THR A 101 -13.68 8.63 -11.21
C THR A 101 -13.24 7.18 -10.93
N LEU A 102 -13.64 6.24 -11.80
CA LEU A 102 -13.25 4.83 -11.65
C LEU A 102 -11.74 4.63 -11.85
N GLU A 103 -11.15 5.32 -12.83
CA GLU A 103 -9.70 5.27 -13.07
C GLU A 103 -8.90 5.92 -11.94
N SER A 104 -9.40 7.01 -11.34
CA SER A 104 -8.83 7.59 -10.13
C SER A 104 -8.79 6.56 -9.00
N ILE A 105 -9.92 5.89 -8.72
CA ILE A 105 -10.03 4.87 -7.68
C ILE A 105 -9.09 3.68 -7.96
N ARG A 106 -8.98 3.24 -9.22
CA ARG A 106 -8.05 2.18 -9.65
C ARG A 106 -6.59 2.58 -9.37
N CYS A 107 -6.19 3.79 -9.74
CA CYS A 107 -4.85 4.31 -9.47
C CYS A 107 -4.58 4.39 -7.97
N LEU A 108 -5.54 4.85 -7.17
CA LEU A 108 -5.41 4.88 -5.70
C LEU A 108 -5.25 3.45 -5.12
N LYS A 109 -5.92 2.44 -5.68
CA LYS A 109 -5.72 1.04 -5.28
C LYS A 109 -4.28 0.57 -5.57
N GLN A 110 -3.72 0.92 -6.73
CA GLN A 110 -2.33 0.60 -7.05
C GLN A 110 -1.33 1.38 -6.18
N PHE A 111 -1.60 2.66 -5.91
CA PHE A 111 -0.82 3.44 -4.96
C PHE A 111 -0.73 2.76 -3.59
N VAL A 112 -1.85 2.23 -3.08
CA VAL A 112 -1.90 1.45 -1.83
C VAL A 112 -1.05 0.18 -1.93
N ALA A 113 -1.16 -0.57 -3.03
CA ALA A 113 -0.40 -1.80 -3.24
C ALA A 113 1.12 -1.56 -3.21
N PHE A 114 1.59 -0.48 -3.84
CA PHE A 114 3.00 -0.09 -3.83
C PHE A 114 3.44 0.69 -2.58
N THR A 115 2.51 0.96 -1.65
CA THR A 115 2.79 1.69 -0.39
C THR A 115 2.93 0.76 0.81
N ILE A 116 2.06 -0.25 0.92
CA ILE A 116 2.00 -1.11 2.11
C ILE A 116 3.23 -2.01 2.20
N GLY A 117 3.79 -2.13 3.41
CA GLY A 117 4.90 -3.03 3.70
C GLY A 117 6.28 -2.46 3.35
N PHE A 118 6.34 -1.19 2.90
CA PHE A 118 7.59 -0.51 2.55
C PHE A 118 7.93 0.61 3.54
N LYS A 119 9.23 0.94 3.65
CA LYS A 119 9.75 1.94 4.61
C LYS A 119 9.13 3.34 4.47
N TYR A 120 8.60 3.67 3.30
CA TYR A 120 7.98 4.96 2.99
C TYR A 120 6.46 4.99 3.25
N GLN A 121 5.88 3.91 3.77
CA GLN A 121 4.45 3.81 4.06
C GLN A 121 3.93 4.97 4.92
N TYR A 122 4.65 5.33 5.98
CA TYR A 122 4.27 6.45 6.84
C TYR A 122 4.28 7.78 6.09
N ALA A 123 5.34 8.07 5.33
CA ALA A 123 5.44 9.30 4.56
C ALA A 123 4.30 9.44 3.54
N ASN A 124 4.00 8.35 2.83
CA ASN A 124 2.87 8.30 1.90
C ASN A 124 1.53 8.49 2.64
N SER A 125 1.34 7.91 3.83
CA SER A 125 0.12 8.14 4.62
C SER A 125 -0.06 9.62 5.01
N GLN A 126 1.03 10.32 5.35
CA GLN A 126 0.96 11.75 5.66
C GLN A 126 0.68 12.59 4.42
N MET A 127 1.19 12.19 3.26
CA MET A 127 0.89 12.84 1.98
C MET A 127 -0.62 12.77 1.68
N VAL A 128 -1.25 11.59 1.79
CA VAL A 128 -2.71 11.45 1.60
C VAL A 128 -3.47 12.26 2.64
N LYS A 129 -3.09 12.16 3.92
CA LYS A 129 -3.72 12.92 5.02
C LYS A 129 -3.69 14.42 4.75
N LYS A 130 -2.54 14.95 4.31
CA LYS A 130 -2.37 16.36 3.96
C LYS A 130 -3.30 16.77 2.82
N PHE A 131 -3.35 15.97 1.75
CA PHE A 131 -4.20 16.23 0.59
C PHE A 131 -5.70 16.29 0.95
N VAL A 132 -6.17 15.32 1.74
CA VAL A 132 -7.56 15.30 2.25
C VAL A 132 -7.83 16.50 3.16
N ARG A 133 -6.91 16.82 4.08
CA ARG A 133 -7.07 17.95 5.02
C ARG A 133 -7.16 19.29 4.29
N GLN A 134 -6.42 19.45 3.20
CA GLN A 134 -6.43 20.65 2.37
C GLN A 134 -7.66 20.75 1.44
N LYS A 135 -8.59 19.77 1.48
CA LYS A 135 -9.79 19.73 0.64
C LYS A 135 -9.49 19.81 -0.87
N LEU A 136 -8.36 19.23 -1.30
CA LEU A 136 -7.94 19.21 -2.70
C LEU A 136 -8.58 18.07 -3.51
N ALA A 137 -9.25 17.13 -2.85
CA ALA A 137 -9.92 16.00 -3.49
C ALA A 137 -11.33 16.40 -3.94
N HIS A 138 -11.65 16.14 -5.21
CA HIS A 138 -13.01 16.19 -5.74
C HIS A 138 -13.84 15.02 -5.23
N ASN A 139 -13.24 13.83 -5.10
CA ASN A 139 -13.83 12.67 -4.43
C ASN A 139 -13.18 12.43 -3.05
N PRO A 140 -13.50 13.19 -2.00
CA PRO A 140 -12.86 13.08 -0.69
C PRO A 140 -13.04 11.70 -0.05
N LYS A 141 -14.10 10.96 -0.40
CA LYS A 141 -14.35 9.60 0.11
C LYS A 141 -13.24 8.65 -0.35
N ALA A 142 -12.92 8.61 -1.64
CA ALA A 142 -11.90 7.72 -2.19
C ALA A 142 -10.51 7.95 -1.55
N PHE A 143 -10.12 9.21 -1.33
CA PHE A 143 -8.84 9.54 -0.71
C PHE A 143 -8.82 9.26 0.81
N LYS A 144 -9.95 9.47 1.52
CA LYS A 144 -10.09 9.07 2.93
C LYS A 144 -9.97 7.55 3.09
N ASP A 145 -10.65 6.78 2.23
CA ASP A 145 -10.58 5.32 2.25
C ASP A 145 -9.16 4.83 1.96
N THR A 146 -8.44 5.50 1.05
CA THR A 146 -7.03 5.24 0.75
C THR A 146 -6.14 5.48 1.97
N TYR A 147 -6.31 6.62 2.65
CA TYR A 147 -5.58 6.93 3.88
C TYR A 147 -5.83 5.89 4.97
N GLU A 148 -7.10 5.55 5.24
CA GLU A 148 -7.43 4.56 6.26
C GLU A 148 -6.87 3.18 5.92
N LYS A 149 -6.91 2.74 4.65
CA LYS A 149 -6.26 1.48 4.23
C LYS A 149 -4.78 1.48 4.55
N ILE A 150 -4.04 2.50 4.12
CA ILE A 150 -2.59 2.61 4.39
C ILE A 150 -2.32 2.61 5.91
N ARG A 151 -3.17 3.28 6.69
CA ARG A 151 -3.01 3.42 8.14
C ARG A 151 -3.34 2.13 8.90
N ILE A 152 -4.35 1.37 8.48
CA ILE A 152 -4.72 0.10 9.09
C ILE A 152 -3.59 -0.91 8.87
N GLU A 153 -3.13 -1.00 7.63
CA GLU A 153 -2.07 -1.91 7.19
C GLU A 153 -0.72 -1.55 7.84
N ALA A 154 -0.42 -0.25 7.98
CA ALA A 154 0.81 0.23 8.66
C ALA A 154 0.86 -0.22 10.12
N LYS A 155 -0.33 -0.40 10.71
CA LYS A 155 -0.45 -0.73 12.11
C LYS A 155 -0.67 -2.22 12.36
N GLY A 156 -0.60 -3.10 11.35
CA GLY A 156 -0.41 -4.56 11.46
C GLY A 156 -1.29 -5.32 12.46
N CYS A 157 -2.42 -4.75 12.89
CA CYS A 157 -3.33 -5.29 13.91
C CYS A 157 -4.75 -5.42 13.34
N TYR A 158 -4.90 -6.32 12.38
CA TYR A 158 -6.10 -6.48 11.56
C TYR A 158 -7.29 -6.99 12.39
N ILE A 159 -7.09 -8.00 13.24
CA ILE A 159 -8.18 -8.54 14.09
C ILE A 159 -8.67 -7.47 15.07
N ALA A 160 -7.77 -6.75 15.74
CA ALA A 160 -8.16 -5.68 16.66
C ALA A 160 -8.88 -4.53 15.94
N THR A 161 -8.44 -4.21 14.72
CA THR A 161 -9.09 -3.21 13.88
C THR A 161 -10.49 -3.64 13.44
N LEU A 162 -10.69 -4.93 13.15
CA LEU A 162 -12.02 -5.48 12.82
C LEU A 162 -12.98 -5.38 14.02
N CYS A 163 -12.54 -5.76 15.22
CA CYS A 163 -13.41 -5.82 16.39
C CYS A 163 -13.73 -4.46 17.03
N TYR A 164 -12.78 -3.52 17.04
CA TYR A 164 -12.93 -2.26 17.76
C TYR A 164 -12.84 -1.02 16.87
N GLY A 165 -12.28 -1.15 15.66
CA GLY A 165 -11.99 -0.03 14.79
C GLY A 165 -10.56 0.50 14.92
N SER A 166 -10.14 1.26 13.91
CA SER A 166 -8.74 1.66 13.72
C SER A 166 -8.26 2.76 14.69
N LEU A 167 -9.18 3.55 15.24
CA LEU A 167 -8.93 4.66 16.18
C LEU A 167 -9.31 4.34 17.62
N ASP A 168 -9.86 3.15 17.88
CA ASP A 168 -10.31 2.80 19.22
C ASP A 168 -9.13 2.71 20.20
N PRO A 169 -9.26 3.25 21.44
CA PRO A 169 -8.20 3.20 22.45
C PRO A 169 -7.65 1.80 22.70
N ARG A 170 -8.48 0.74 22.61
CA ARG A 170 -8.06 -0.65 22.77
C ARG A 170 -7.14 -1.10 21.64
N THR A 171 -7.48 -0.75 20.41
CA THR A 171 -6.65 -1.05 19.23
C THR A 171 -5.32 -0.30 19.30
N ILE A 172 -5.32 0.93 19.79
CA ILE A 172 -4.09 1.73 20.00
C ILE A 172 -3.22 1.06 21.07
N ALA A 173 -3.78 0.74 22.23
CA ALA A 173 -3.06 0.07 23.33
C ALA A 173 -2.43 -1.26 22.90
N LEU A 174 -3.13 -2.06 22.09
CA LEU A 174 -2.61 -3.33 21.55
C LEU A 174 -1.44 -3.12 20.58
N ARG A 175 -1.45 -2.04 19.80
CA ARG A 175 -0.35 -1.69 18.90
C ARG A 175 0.86 -1.21 19.69
N ASP A 176 0.64 -0.39 20.71
CA ASP A 176 1.72 0.07 21.58
C ASP A 176 2.33 -1.11 22.35
N TYR A 177 1.52 -2.03 22.88
CA TYR A 177 2.02 -3.25 23.51
C TYR A 177 2.82 -4.13 22.53
N ARG A 178 2.34 -4.25 21.28
CA ARG A 178 3.07 -4.95 20.23
C ARG A 178 4.45 -4.33 19.99
N ASP A 179 4.50 -3.01 19.83
CA ASP A 179 5.69 -2.29 19.41
C ASP A 179 6.68 -2.08 20.57
N THR A 180 6.20 -2.00 21.81
CA THR A 180 7.03 -1.73 22.99
C THR A 180 7.37 -2.96 23.82
N VAL A 181 6.53 -4.00 23.82
CA VAL A 181 6.73 -5.21 24.64
C VAL A 181 7.05 -6.41 23.75
N LEU A 182 6.14 -6.81 22.85
CA LEU A 182 6.33 -8.02 22.03
C LEU A 182 7.55 -7.92 21.11
N SER A 183 7.78 -6.76 20.50
CA SER A 183 8.90 -6.54 19.57
C SER A 183 10.29 -6.70 20.23
N ARG A 184 10.38 -6.58 21.57
CA ARG A 184 11.64 -6.71 22.32
C ARG A 184 12.12 -8.16 22.43
N TYR A 185 11.22 -9.14 22.29
CA TYR A 185 11.53 -10.56 22.44
C TYR A 185 11.52 -11.27 21.09
N ASN A 186 12.44 -12.21 20.88
CA ASN A 186 12.52 -12.98 19.62
C ASN A 186 11.23 -13.78 19.36
N LEU A 187 10.64 -14.39 20.39
CA LEU A 187 9.35 -15.07 20.28
C LEU A 187 8.21 -14.10 19.95
N GLY A 188 8.25 -12.88 20.51
CA GLY A 188 7.25 -11.86 20.22
C GLY A 188 7.34 -11.37 18.76
N LYS A 189 8.55 -11.22 18.20
CA LYS A 189 8.73 -10.92 16.77
C LYS A 189 8.15 -12.00 15.85
N VAL A 190 8.37 -13.28 16.18
CA VAL A 190 7.80 -14.41 15.43
C VAL A 190 6.27 -14.39 15.52
N PHE A 191 5.71 -14.17 16.72
CA PHE A 191 4.27 -14.03 16.91
C PHE A 191 3.68 -12.88 16.09
N ILE A 192 4.32 -11.70 16.11
CA ILE A 192 3.90 -10.54 15.31
C ILE A 192 3.87 -10.89 13.83
N HIS A 193 4.91 -11.55 13.33
CA HIS A 193 5.00 -11.92 11.93
C HIS A 193 3.87 -12.88 11.52
N ILE A 194 3.68 -13.96 12.27
CA ILE A 194 2.59 -14.93 12.04
C ILE A 194 1.23 -14.21 12.04
N TYR A 195 1.02 -13.37 13.06
CA TYR A 195 -0.22 -12.61 13.20
C TYR A 195 -0.44 -11.67 12.00
N GLN A 196 0.57 -10.92 11.55
CA GLN A 196 0.46 -10.02 10.41
C GLN A 196 0.26 -10.74 9.07
N VAL A 197 0.72 -11.99 8.92
CA VAL A 197 0.52 -12.78 7.70
C VAL A 197 -0.85 -13.44 7.68
N ILE A 198 -1.30 -14.01 8.80
CA ILE A 198 -2.55 -14.78 8.86
C ILE A 198 -3.77 -13.87 9.02
N SER A 199 -3.65 -12.81 9.83
CA SER A 199 -4.81 -11.98 10.19
C SER A 199 -5.48 -11.26 9.01
N PRO A 200 -4.79 -10.75 7.96
CA PRO A 200 -5.46 -10.13 6.82
C PRO A 200 -6.33 -11.12 6.03
N ILE A 201 -5.85 -12.35 5.86
CA ILE A 201 -6.58 -13.42 5.18
C ILE A 201 -7.85 -13.75 5.97
N PHE A 202 -7.69 -13.95 7.28
CA PHE A 202 -8.79 -14.27 8.18
C PHE A 202 -9.84 -13.16 8.23
N VAL A 203 -9.41 -11.89 8.35
CA VAL A 203 -10.31 -10.73 8.33
C VAL A 203 -11.05 -10.61 6.99
N ARG A 204 -10.38 -10.88 5.85
CA ARG A 204 -11.03 -10.87 4.54
C ARG A 204 -12.15 -11.91 4.46
N VAL A 205 -11.93 -13.12 4.99
CA VAL A 205 -12.97 -14.16 5.05
C VAL A 205 -14.15 -13.71 5.90
N LEU A 206 -13.91 -13.15 7.09
CA LEU A 206 -14.98 -12.68 7.97
C LEU A 206 -15.82 -11.57 7.32
N ILE A 207 -15.18 -10.58 6.69
CA ILE A 207 -15.89 -9.49 6.00
C ILE A 207 -16.69 -10.03 4.80
N THR A 208 -16.19 -11.03 4.09
CA THR A 208 -16.87 -11.62 2.91
C THR A 208 -18.13 -12.41 3.30
N PHE A 209 -18.13 -13.01 4.50
CA PHE A 209 -19.24 -13.84 4.99
C PHE A 209 -19.87 -13.25 6.27
N PRO A 210 -20.94 -12.43 6.16
CA PRO A 210 -21.53 -11.72 7.30
C PRO A 210 -21.99 -12.62 8.45
N PHE A 211 -22.42 -13.85 8.14
CA PHE A 211 -22.79 -14.85 9.14
C PHE A 211 -21.60 -15.27 10.02
N LEU A 212 -20.43 -15.50 9.41
CA LEU A 212 -19.21 -15.82 10.15
C LEU A 212 -18.75 -14.64 10.98
N ASN A 213 -18.78 -13.42 10.44
CA ASN A 213 -18.42 -12.23 11.22
C ASN A 213 -19.30 -12.09 12.46
N ARG A 214 -20.62 -12.24 12.33
CA ARG A 214 -21.56 -12.10 13.47
C ARG A 214 -21.28 -13.10 14.60
N PHE A 215 -20.74 -14.27 14.26
CA PHE A 215 -20.39 -15.31 15.24
C PHE A 215 -19.00 -15.09 15.85
N PHE A 216 -17.99 -14.81 15.02
CA PHE A 216 -16.59 -14.75 15.46
C PHE A 216 -16.20 -13.40 16.04
N GLU A 217 -16.80 -12.29 15.61
CA GLU A 217 -16.50 -10.95 16.12
C GLU A 217 -16.68 -10.83 17.65
N PRO A 218 -17.80 -11.24 18.28
CA PRO A 218 -17.95 -11.14 19.72
C PRO A 218 -17.01 -12.08 20.48
N LEU A 219 -16.69 -13.26 19.92
CA LEU A 219 -15.75 -14.21 20.51
C LEU A 219 -14.32 -13.62 20.53
N LEU A 220 -13.88 -13.07 19.41
CA LEU A 220 -12.58 -12.43 19.25
C LEU A 220 -12.47 -11.17 20.11
N SER A 221 -13.52 -10.35 20.13
CA SER A 221 -13.59 -9.18 21.00
C SER A 221 -13.46 -9.55 22.48
N ARG A 222 -14.09 -10.65 22.92
CA ARG A 222 -13.99 -11.12 24.30
C ARG A 222 -12.62 -11.71 24.62
N SER A 223 -12.03 -12.48 23.71
CA SER A 223 -10.70 -13.08 23.91
C SER A 223 -9.60 -12.02 23.95
N ILE A 224 -9.65 -11.01 23.07
CA ILE A 224 -8.72 -9.87 23.09
C ILE A 224 -8.89 -9.06 24.37
N GLY A 225 -10.12 -8.79 24.80
CA GLY A 225 -10.38 -8.09 26.06
C GLY A 225 -9.84 -8.83 27.29
N LEU A 226 -9.96 -10.18 27.31
CA LEU A 226 -9.38 -11.00 28.36
C LEU A 226 -7.85 -10.99 28.33
N TYR A 227 -7.26 -11.10 27.14
CA TYR A 227 -5.82 -11.03 26.94
C TYR A 227 -5.23 -9.69 27.41
N MET A 228 -5.91 -8.57 27.12
CA MET A 228 -5.52 -7.25 27.59
C MET A 228 -5.50 -7.16 29.12
N LYS A 229 -6.51 -7.75 29.79
CA LYS A 229 -6.56 -7.81 31.27
C LYS A 229 -5.44 -8.65 31.85
N ILE A 230 -5.20 -9.84 31.30
CA ILE A 230 -4.14 -10.75 31.76
C ILE A 230 -2.76 -10.12 31.57
N SER A 231 -2.53 -9.50 30.41
CA SER A 231 -1.25 -8.89 30.04
C SER A 231 -1.06 -7.49 30.64
N ARG A 232 -2.00 -7.02 31.46
CA ARG A 232 -2.02 -5.68 32.10
C ARG A 232 -1.76 -4.54 31.11
N ILE A 233 -2.39 -4.60 29.94
CA ILE A 233 -2.27 -3.57 28.91
C ILE A 233 -3.14 -2.39 29.31
N SER A 234 -2.51 -1.30 29.72
CA SER A 234 -3.19 -0.04 30.05
C SER A 234 -3.74 0.64 28.80
N LEU A 235 -4.95 1.19 28.90
CA LEU A 235 -5.49 2.03 27.83
C LEU A 235 -4.77 3.40 27.84
N PRO A 236 -4.45 3.96 26.67
CA PRO A 236 -3.95 5.33 26.59
C PRO A 236 -5.03 6.29 27.11
N GLN A 237 -4.62 7.28 27.90
CA GLN A 237 -5.47 8.38 28.37
C GLN A 237 -5.82 9.34 27.23
#